data_AF-K1T2U8-F1
#
_entry.id   AF-K1T2U8-F1
#
_cell.length_a   1.000
_cell.length_b   1.000
_cell.length_c   1.000
_cell.angle_alpha   90.00
_cell.angle_beta   90.00
_cell.angle_gamma   90.00
#
_symmetry.space_group_name_H-M   'P 1'
#
loop_
_entity.id
_entity.type
_entity.pdbx_description
1 polymer ?
#
loop_
_entity_poly.entity_id
_entity_poly.type
_entity_poly.pdbx_seq_one_letter_code
_entity_poly.pdbx_strand_id
1 'polypeptide(L)'
;MFHRGNEGIAVVHDVCYKARPDFYTDLRGRTSAVWHCMQYAAIAKKARKIVTVSEFSKSEIVKYYHVNPEKITVVYNAWQHMQRVRPDPMLFGEYSKWPQLKKGEYYFSMSNLLKNKNFPWVLRAAQSKPQVMFAIAGGGSLAKEAAALGLDHLNNVMYLGYVTDGEAKSLMENCKAFLFPTLYEGFGIPPLEAIACGAPRVMVSNTPCMREIYGSHADYIDLSTNHGSVDHVTPGRDAAAVL
;
A
#
# COMPACT_ATOMS: atom_id res chain seq x y z
N MET A 1 -10.68 40.17 -1.40
CA MET A 1 -11.45 39.44 -2.43
C MET A 1 -11.37 37.95 -2.10
N PHE A 2 -12.29 37.46 -1.26
CA PHE A 2 -12.31 36.07 -0.82
C PHE A 2 -12.82 35.19 -1.97
N HIS A 3 -11.94 34.35 -2.53
CA HIS A 3 -12.31 33.38 -3.55
C HIS A 3 -13.47 32.52 -3.00
N ARG A 4 -14.62 32.55 -3.69
CA ARG A 4 -15.74 31.62 -3.43
C ARG A 4 -15.17 30.20 -3.50
N GLY A 5 -15.19 29.48 -2.37
CA GLY A 5 -14.63 28.14 -2.28
C GLY A 5 -15.26 27.21 -3.32
N ASN A 6 -14.42 26.46 -4.04
CA ASN A 6 -14.77 25.63 -5.19
C ASN A 6 -16.13 24.89 -5.07
N GLU A 7 -17.12 25.34 -5.85
CA GLU A 7 -18.33 24.58 -6.23
C GLU A 7 -17.99 23.51 -7.31
N GLY A 8 -16.77 22.97 -7.26
CA GLY A 8 -16.19 22.11 -8.28
C GLY A 8 -16.28 20.61 -7.95
N ILE A 9 -15.57 19.82 -8.74
CA ILE A 9 -15.34 18.39 -8.46
C ILE A 9 -14.07 18.28 -7.62
N ALA A 10 -14.15 17.56 -6.51
CA ALA A 10 -12.98 17.25 -5.68
C ALA A 10 -12.68 15.74 -5.74
N VAL A 11 -11.41 15.38 -5.85
CA VAL A 11 -10.98 13.99 -5.73
C VAL A 11 -10.49 13.75 -4.31
N VAL A 12 -11.10 12.81 -3.61
CA VAL A 12 -10.70 12.40 -2.25
C VAL A 12 -10.38 10.91 -2.28
N HIS A 13 -9.10 10.57 -2.23
CA HIS A 13 -8.66 9.17 -2.32
C HIS A 13 -9.05 8.35 -1.09
N ASP A 14 -8.82 8.90 0.10
CA ASP A 14 -9.25 8.33 1.36
C ASP A 14 -9.36 9.42 2.43
N VAL A 15 -9.78 9.02 3.62
CA VAL A 15 -9.91 9.89 4.79
C VAL A 15 -9.09 9.35 5.97
N CYS A 16 -7.89 8.80 5.70
CA CYS A 16 -7.03 8.15 6.68
C CYS A 16 -6.76 9.01 7.92
N TYR A 17 -6.53 10.32 7.75
CA TYR A 17 -6.35 11.25 8.87
C TYR A 17 -7.50 11.27 9.88
N LYS A 18 -8.72 11.02 9.42
CA LYS A 18 -9.92 10.97 10.27
C LYS A 18 -10.22 9.56 10.75
N ALA A 19 -9.99 8.55 9.91
CA ALA A 19 -10.25 7.15 10.22
C ALA A 19 -9.23 6.55 11.18
N ARG A 20 -7.96 6.98 11.09
CA ARG A 20 -6.81 6.45 11.84
C ARG A 20 -6.02 7.57 12.54
N PRO A 21 -6.64 8.30 13.50
CA PRO A 21 -5.93 9.33 14.26
C PRO A 21 -4.75 8.77 15.06
N ASP A 22 -4.76 7.47 15.38
CA ASP A 22 -3.68 6.73 16.03
C ASP A 22 -2.37 6.66 15.20
N PHE A 23 -2.44 6.93 13.90
CA PHE A 23 -1.24 7.04 13.08
C PHE A 23 -0.46 8.35 13.32
N TYR A 24 -1.14 9.41 13.73
CA TYR A 24 -0.59 10.75 13.77
C TYR A 24 -0.39 11.20 15.23
N THR A 25 0.65 10.67 15.87
CA THR A 25 0.86 10.81 17.32
C THR A 25 1.80 11.94 17.71
N ASP A 26 2.80 12.24 16.88
CA ASP A 26 3.73 13.36 17.11
C ASP A 26 3.04 14.71 16.79
N LEU A 27 3.63 15.80 17.27
CA LEU A 27 3.04 17.14 17.14
C LEU A 27 2.81 17.55 15.67
N ARG A 28 3.73 17.21 14.78
CA ARG A 28 3.62 17.53 13.35
C ARG A 28 2.54 16.66 12.69
N GLY A 29 2.48 15.37 13.04
CA GLY A 29 1.43 14.46 12.61
C GLY A 29 0.06 14.97 13.04
N ARG A 30 -0.12 15.32 14.31
CA ARG A 30 -1.39 15.82 14.87
C ARG A 30 -1.85 17.11 14.21
N THR A 31 -0.96 18.08 14.02
CA THR A 31 -1.29 19.33 13.33
C THR A 31 -1.68 19.10 11.88
N SER A 32 -0.95 18.22 11.18
CA SER A 32 -1.31 17.79 9.82
C SER A 32 -2.68 17.11 9.77
N ALA A 33 -3.00 16.24 10.74
CA ALA A 33 -4.29 15.57 10.82
C ALA A 33 -5.45 16.54 11.01
N VAL A 34 -5.31 17.54 11.90
CA VAL A 34 -6.31 18.58 12.08
C VAL A 34 -6.52 19.36 10.78
N TRP A 35 -5.43 19.78 10.13
CA TRP A 35 -5.49 20.52 8.86
C TRP A 35 -6.22 19.71 7.77
N HIS A 36 -5.84 18.46 7.54
CA HIS A 36 -6.49 17.59 6.56
C HIS A 36 -7.96 17.33 6.90
N CYS A 37 -8.28 17.10 8.18
CA CYS A 37 -9.66 16.93 8.61
C CYS A 37 -10.52 18.18 8.33
N MET A 38 -9.96 19.38 8.51
CA MET A 38 -10.64 20.64 8.15
C MET A 38 -10.84 20.76 6.64
N GLN A 39 -9.84 20.38 5.84
CA GLN A 39 -9.96 20.36 4.37
C GLN A 39 -11.04 19.38 3.90
N TYR A 40 -11.04 18.15 4.42
CA TYR A 40 -12.07 17.15 4.12
C TYR A 40 -13.47 17.64 4.50
N ALA A 41 -13.63 18.28 5.68
CA ALA A 41 -14.91 18.86 6.08
C ALA A 41 -15.35 20.01 5.15
N ALA A 42 -14.41 20.84 4.69
CA ALA A 42 -14.71 21.89 3.73
C ALA A 42 -15.12 21.32 2.35
N ILE A 43 -14.44 20.28 1.87
CA ILE A 43 -14.78 19.57 0.62
C ILE A 43 -16.17 18.92 0.75
N ALA A 44 -16.41 18.19 1.83
CA ALA A 44 -17.69 17.56 2.13
C ALA A 44 -18.85 18.56 2.05
N LYS A 45 -18.68 19.74 2.63
CA LYS A 45 -19.68 20.81 2.64
C LYS A 45 -19.82 21.54 1.31
N LYS A 46 -18.72 21.87 0.63
CA LYS A 46 -18.71 22.86 -0.49
C LYS A 46 -18.59 22.27 -1.88
N ALA A 47 -17.95 21.12 -2.06
CA ALA A 47 -17.78 20.54 -3.39
C ALA A 47 -19.15 20.28 -4.03
N ARG A 48 -19.26 20.34 -5.36
CA ARG A 48 -20.50 19.95 -6.05
C ARG A 48 -20.60 18.44 -6.21
N LYS A 49 -19.47 17.79 -6.50
CA LYS A 49 -19.31 16.33 -6.58
C LYS A 49 -17.98 15.93 -5.96
N ILE A 50 -17.94 14.72 -5.41
CA ILE A 50 -16.72 14.10 -4.90
C ILE A 50 -16.46 12.87 -5.76
N VAL A 51 -15.23 12.71 -6.24
CA VAL A 51 -14.76 11.48 -6.86
C VAL A 51 -13.84 10.79 -5.86
N THR A 52 -14.02 9.48 -5.69
CA THR A 52 -13.14 8.66 -4.85
C THR A 52 -12.79 7.37 -5.56
N VAL A 53 -11.90 6.60 -4.96
CA VAL A 53 -11.21 5.49 -5.64
C VAL A 53 -11.74 4.12 -5.25
N SER A 54 -12.63 4.00 -4.27
CA SER A 54 -13.28 2.74 -3.93
C SER A 54 -14.61 2.96 -3.24
N GLU A 55 -15.48 1.94 -3.24
CA GLU A 55 -16.69 1.91 -2.43
C GLU A 55 -16.33 1.91 -0.93
N PHE A 56 -15.22 1.29 -0.53
CA PHE A 56 -14.66 1.46 0.81
C PHE A 56 -14.40 2.94 1.15
N SER A 57 -13.63 3.66 0.33
CA SER A 57 -13.35 5.09 0.57
C SER A 57 -14.61 5.93 0.56
N LYS A 58 -15.57 5.65 -0.34
CA LYS A 58 -16.89 6.29 -0.34
C LYS A 58 -17.62 6.06 0.98
N SER A 59 -17.66 4.82 1.47
CA SER A 59 -18.31 4.49 2.74
C SER A 59 -17.68 5.23 3.93
N GLU A 60 -16.35 5.38 3.93
CA GLU A 60 -15.62 6.09 4.97
C GLU A 60 -15.86 7.61 4.91
N ILE A 61 -15.91 8.20 3.71
CA ILE A 61 -16.29 9.61 3.52
C ILE A 61 -17.71 9.87 4.05
N VAL A 62 -18.67 9.00 3.72
CA VAL A 62 -20.06 9.10 4.20
C VAL A 62 -20.10 8.97 5.72
N LYS A 63 -19.42 7.96 6.28
CA LYS A 63 -19.38 7.67 7.72
C LYS A 63 -18.80 8.83 8.53
N TYR A 64 -17.67 9.40 8.11
CA TYR A 64 -16.96 10.39 8.92
C TYR A 64 -17.35 11.85 8.64
N TYR A 65 -17.88 12.15 7.45
CA TYR A 65 -18.21 13.51 7.03
C TYR A 65 -19.68 13.71 6.66
N HIS A 66 -20.51 12.67 6.78
CA HIS A 66 -21.96 12.72 6.56
C HIS A 66 -22.36 13.32 5.20
N VAL A 67 -21.54 13.04 4.17
CA VAL A 67 -21.82 13.47 2.80
C VAL A 67 -22.95 12.61 2.22
N ASN A 68 -23.91 13.22 1.51
CA ASN A 68 -24.91 12.46 0.74
C ASN A 68 -24.18 11.50 -0.25
N PRO A 69 -24.39 10.18 -0.18
CA PRO A 69 -23.74 9.21 -1.09
C PRO A 69 -23.92 9.52 -2.57
N GLU A 70 -25.04 10.11 -3.00
CA GLU A 70 -25.31 10.49 -4.40
C GLU A 70 -24.39 11.60 -4.93
N LYS A 71 -23.73 12.33 -4.02
CA LYS A 71 -22.71 13.32 -4.34
C LYS A 71 -21.37 12.69 -4.68
N ILE A 72 -21.18 11.42 -4.32
CA ILE A 72 -19.91 10.70 -4.45
C ILE A 72 -19.97 9.72 -5.61
N THR A 73 -19.04 9.85 -6.53
CA THR A 73 -18.84 8.91 -7.64
C THR A 73 -17.55 8.12 -7.39
N VAL A 74 -17.63 6.80 -7.49
CA VAL A 74 -16.44 5.94 -7.42
C VAL A 74 -15.87 5.78 -8.82
N VAL A 75 -14.58 6.08 -8.96
CA VAL A 75 -13.79 5.84 -10.16
C VAL A 75 -12.52 5.12 -9.72
N TYR A 76 -12.45 3.82 -10.00
CA TYR A 76 -11.28 3.00 -9.67
C TYR A 76 -10.02 3.51 -10.37
N ASN A 77 -8.88 3.46 -9.67
CA ASN A 77 -7.59 3.76 -10.30
C ASN A 77 -7.19 2.65 -11.27
N ALA A 78 -6.19 2.94 -12.10
CA ALA A 78 -5.80 2.09 -13.21
C ALA A 78 -4.27 1.88 -13.25
N TRP A 79 -3.81 0.82 -13.90
CA TRP A 79 -2.40 0.37 -13.91
C TRP A 79 -1.67 0.61 -15.23
N GLN A 80 -2.36 1.12 -16.25
CA GLN A 80 -1.88 1.22 -17.65
C GLN A 80 -0.57 2.00 -17.78
N HIS A 81 -0.21 2.83 -16.80
CA HIS A 81 1.09 3.49 -16.80
C HIS A 81 2.25 2.48 -16.84
N MET A 82 2.11 1.29 -16.24
CA MET A 82 3.11 0.21 -16.27
C MET A 82 3.32 -0.42 -17.65
N GLN A 83 2.41 -0.22 -18.61
CA GLN A 83 2.61 -0.64 -20.00
C GLN A 83 3.71 0.17 -20.69
N ARG A 84 3.95 1.41 -20.24
CA ARG A 84 4.96 2.31 -20.80
C ARG A 84 6.33 2.15 -20.15
N VAL A 85 6.37 1.53 -18.97
CA VAL A 85 7.60 1.28 -18.21
C VAL A 85 8.31 0.06 -18.77
N ARG A 86 9.58 0.20 -19.13
CA ARG A 86 10.43 -0.95 -19.49
C ARG A 86 11.11 -1.49 -18.23
N PRO A 87 11.13 -2.82 -18.00
CA PRO A 87 11.92 -3.41 -16.93
C PRO A 87 13.39 -3.01 -17.08
N ASP A 88 14.07 -2.72 -15.96
CA ASP A 88 15.52 -2.51 -15.96
C ASP A 88 16.23 -3.84 -16.27
N PRO A 89 16.95 -3.94 -17.42
CA PRO A 89 17.63 -5.17 -17.81
C PRO A 89 18.88 -5.45 -16.98
N MET A 90 19.41 -4.45 -16.27
CA MET A 90 20.63 -4.57 -15.46
C MET A 90 20.35 -4.98 -14.01
N LEU A 91 19.07 -5.06 -13.62
CA LEU A 91 18.69 -5.37 -12.24
C LEU A 91 19.15 -6.77 -11.81
N PHE A 92 19.21 -7.71 -12.74
CA PHE A 92 19.75 -9.05 -12.52
C PHE A 92 20.91 -9.30 -13.49
N GLY A 93 22.05 -9.77 -12.97
CA GLY A 93 23.24 -10.06 -13.78
C GLY A 93 24.53 -9.64 -13.07
N GLU A 94 25.65 -9.76 -13.78
CA GLU A 94 27.00 -9.49 -13.27
C GLU A 94 27.16 -8.07 -12.70
N TYR A 95 26.51 -7.08 -13.31
CA TYR A 95 26.59 -5.67 -12.93
C TYR A 95 25.39 -5.19 -12.11
N SER A 96 24.65 -6.11 -11.47
CA SER A 96 23.50 -5.75 -10.66
C SER A 96 23.89 -4.85 -9.49
N LYS A 97 23.05 -3.83 -9.22
CA LYS A 97 23.13 -3.00 -8.00
C LYS A 97 22.91 -3.82 -6.73
N TRP A 98 22.19 -4.94 -6.84
CA TRP A 98 21.81 -5.81 -5.73
C TRP A 98 22.12 -7.28 -6.08
N PRO A 99 23.40 -7.67 -6.14
CA PRO A 99 23.82 -9.02 -6.57
C PRO A 99 23.30 -10.14 -5.67
N GLN A 100 22.84 -9.82 -4.45
CA GLN A 100 22.21 -10.76 -3.53
C GLN A 100 20.75 -11.08 -3.88
N LEU A 101 20.10 -10.28 -4.73
CA LEU A 101 18.75 -10.56 -5.22
C LEU A 101 18.80 -11.54 -6.39
N LYS A 102 18.14 -12.68 -6.21
CA LYS A 102 17.99 -13.71 -7.23
C LYS A 102 16.53 -13.84 -7.62
N LYS A 103 16.27 -13.98 -8.93
CA LYS A 103 14.91 -14.11 -9.48
C LYS A 103 14.16 -15.25 -8.78
N GLY A 104 12.96 -14.96 -8.29
CA GLY A 104 12.08 -15.93 -7.61
C GLY A 104 12.47 -16.27 -6.17
N GLU A 105 13.54 -15.69 -5.62
CA GLU A 105 14.09 -16.07 -4.31
C GLU A 105 13.88 -15.02 -3.20
N TYR A 106 13.20 -13.91 -3.50
CA TYR A 106 12.93 -12.85 -2.53
C TYR A 106 11.45 -12.45 -2.47
N TYR A 107 10.98 -12.08 -1.28
CA TYR A 107 9.73 -11.33 -1.13
C TYR A 107 10.00 -9.86 -1.38
N PHE A 108 9.09 -9.18 -2.09
CA PHE A 108 9.23 -7.75 -2.40
C PHE A 108 8.14 -6.94 -1.72
N SER A 109 8.49 -5.81 -1.11
CA SER A 109 7.51 -4.86 -0.56
C SER A 109 7.90 -3.44 -0.92
N MET A 110 6.91 -2.62 -1.26
CA MET A 110 7.07 -1.16 -1.35
C MET A 110 6.50 -0.51 -0.10
N SER A 111 7.38 -0.08 0.80
CA SER A 111 7.01 0.52 2.09
C SER A 111 7.85 1.75 2.39
N ASN A 112 7.26 2.72 3.07
CA ASN A 112 7.97 3.84 3.67
C ASN A 112 7.68 3.89 5.18
N LEU A 113 8.10 4.96 5.85
CA LEU A 113 7.91 5.14 7.30
C LEU A 113 6.47 5.50 7.70
N LEU A 114 5.51 5.54 6.77
CA LEU A 114 4.12 5.78 7.14
C LEU A 114 3.56 4.54 7.84
N LYS A 115 2.99 4.75 9.04
CA LYS A 115 2.43 3.66 9.87
C LYS A 115 1.43 2.79 9.11
N ASN A 116 0.64 3.38 8.21
CA ASN A 116 -0.34 2.62 7.45
C ASN A 116 0.29 1.54 6.55
N LYS A 117 1.54 1.68 6.11
CA LYS A 117 2.22 0.66 5.30
C LYS A 117 2.69 -0.56 6.10
N ASN A 118 2.69 -0.45 7.43
CA ASN A 118 2.97 -1.56 8.35
C ASN A 118 4.33 -2.24 8.09
N PHE A 119 5.35 -1.43 7.82
CA PHE A 119 6.73 -1.89 7.70
C PHE A 119 7.18 -2.91 8.77
N PRO A 120 6.81 -2.76 10.06
CA PRO A 120 7.19 -3.75 11.09
C PRO A 120 6.70 -5.18 10.80
N TRP A 121 5.58 -5.36 10.10
CA TRP A 121 5.08 -6.68 9.75
C TRP A 121 6.05 -7.41 8.79
N VAL A 122 6.62 -6.69 7.82
CA VAL A 122 7.59 -7.26 6.87
C VAL A 122 8.86 -7.69 7.59
N LEU A 123 9.33 -6.90 8.56
CA LEU A 123 10.50 -7.26 9.37
C LEU A 123 10.25 -8.50 10.24
N ARG A 124 9.06 -8.61 10.85
CA ARG A 124 8.69 -9.81 11.61
C ARG A 124 8.57 -11.04 10.71
N ALA A 125 8.04 -10.87 9.49
CA ALA A 125 8.05 -11.93 8.49
C ALA A 125 9.47 -12.37 8.12
N ALA A 126 10.39 -11.43 7.94
CA ALA A 126 11.81 -11.72 7.70
C ALA A 126 12.46 -12.44 8.88
N GLN A 127 12.19 -12.00 10.12
CA GLN A 127 12.67 -12.66 11.33
C GLN A 127 12.17 -14.10 11.45
N SER A 128 10.93 -14.38 11.03
CA SER A 128 10.37 -15.74 11.04
C SER A 128 10.97 -16.68 9.97
N LYS A 129 11.65 -16.11 8.96
CA LYS A 129 12.23 -16.84 7.82
C LYS A 129 13.63 -16.36 7.46
N PRO A 130 14.63 -16.57 8.34
CA PRO A 130 15.99 -16.07 8.16
C PRO A 130 16.69 -16.58 6.89
N GLN A 131 16.23 -17.69 6.31
CA GLN A 131 16.73 -18.29 5.07
C GLN A 131 16.17 -17.67 3.79
N VAL A 132 15.18 -16.77 3.87
CA VAL A 132 14.54 -16.15 2.70
C VAL A 132 14.84 -14.66 2.67
N MET A 133 15.16 -14.14 1.49
CA MET A 133 15.45 -12.73 1.28
C MET A 133 14.16 -11.88 1.23
N PHE A 134 14.19 -10.72 1.86
CA PHE A 134 13.13 -9.71 1.81
C PHE A 134 13.70 -8.41 1.26
N ALA A 135 13.26 -8.01 0.08
CA ALA A 135 13.65 -6.78 -0.57
C ALA A 135 12.59 -5.71 -0.30
N ILE A 136 13.00 -4.57 0.24
CA ILE A 136 12.09 -3.49 0.62
C ILE A 136 12.53 -2.21 -0.09
N ALA A 137 11.72 -1.77 -1.05
CA ALA A 137 11.88 -0.49 -1.71
C ALA A 137 11.06 0.59 -1.00
N GLY A 138 11.62 1.79 -0.92
CA GLY A 138 10.93 2.97 -0.44
C GLY A 138 11.82 3.93 0.33
N GLY A 139 11.26 5.12 0.53
CA GLY A 139 11.95 6.24 1.14
C GLY A 139 11.96 6.24 2.65
N GLY A 140 12.78 7.15 3.19
CA GLY A 140 13.01 7.28 4.62
C GLY A 140 14.15 6.39 5.10
N SER A 141 14.52 6.54 6.37
CA SER A 141 15.58 5.75 6.96
C SER A 141 15.01 4.45 7.55
N LEU A 142 14.46 3.58 6.68
CA LEU A 142 13.84 2.30 7.07
C LEU A 142 14.77 1.45 7.96
N ALA A 143 16.07 1.46 7.69
CA ALA A 143 17.06 0.81 8.54
C ALA A 143 17.12 1.40 9.97
N LYS A 144 16.97 2.73 10.13
CA LYS A 144 16.90 3.35 11.47
C LYS A 144 15.60 2.99 12.19
N GLU A 145 14.49 2.90 11.46
CA GLU A 145 13.22 2.43 12.04
C GLU A 145 13.33 0.97 12.48
N ALA A 146 13.96 0.12 11.68
CA ALA A 146 14.26 -1.26 12.06
C ALA A 146 15.10 -1.32 13.34
N ALA A 147 16.12 -0.46 13.47
CA ALA A 147 16.95 -0.37 14.68
C ALA A 147 16.13 0.09 15.90
N ALA A 148 15.24 1.07 15.74
CA ALA A 148 14.34 1.52 16.81
C ALA A 148 13.37 0.42 17.28
N LEU A 149 13.07 -0.54 16.40
CA LEU A 149 12.25 -1.72 16.70
C LEU A 149 13.09 -2.92 17.19
N GLY A 150 14.42 -2.81 17.23
CA GLY A 150 15.33 -3.92 17.57
C GLY A 150 15.40 -5.02 16.51
N LEU A 151 15.11 -4.70 15.25
CA LEU A 151 15.01 -5.62 14.11
C LEU A 151 16.04 -5.31 13.00
N ASP A 152 17.08 -4.55 13.30
CA ASP A 152 18.19 -4.21 12.40
C ASP A 152 19.23 -5.32 12.23
N HIS A 153 19.22 -6.32 13.11
CA HIS A 153 20.10 -7.49 13.06
C HIS A 153 19.73 -8.52 11.97
N LEU A 154 18.68 -8.26 11.19
CA LEU A 154 18.16 -9.19 10.19
C LEU A 154 19.01 -9.17 8.91
N ASN A 155 19.85 -10.19 8.74
CA ASN A 155 20.74 -10.33 7.57
C ASN A 155 20.01 -10.68 6.26
N ASN A 156 18.72 -11.00 6.33
CA ASN A 156 17.88 -11.37 5.20
C ASN A 156 16.92 -10.27 4.76
N VAL A 157 17.15 -9.03 5.21
CA VAL A 157 16.40 -7.85 4.77
C VAL A 157 17.31 -6.92 3.99
N MET A 158 16.88 -6.56 2.79
CA MET A 158 17.59 -5.63 1.92
C MET A 158 16.77 -4.36 1.73
N TYR A 159 17.29 -3.26 2.24
CA TYR A 159 16.71 -1.93 2.06
C TYR A 159 17.24 -1.32 0.76
N LEU A 160 16.40 -1.30 -0.28
CA LEU A 160 16.80 -0.85 -1.62
C LEU A 160 16.84 0.68 -1.75
N GLY A 161 16.23 1.39 -0.80
CA GLY A 161 16.00 2.82 -0.90
C GLY A 161 14.97 3.14 -1.97
N TYR A 162 15.09 4.32 -2.59
CA TYR A 162 14.27 4.67 -3.74
C TYR A 162 14.75 3.89 -4.98
N VAL A 163 13.80 3.28 -5.66
CA VAL A 163 14.02 2.58 -6.94
C VAL A 163 13.25 3.33 -8.04
N THR A 164 13.77 3.29 -9.25
CA THR A 164 13.11 3.80 -10.46
C THR A 164 11.94 2.90 -10.86
N ASP A 165 11.03 3.40 -11.70
CA ASP A 165 9.89 2.62 -12.19
C ASP A 165 10.33 1.33 -12.91
N GLY A 166 11.43 1.40 -13.68
CA GLY A 166 12.00 0.23 -14.37
C GLY A 166 12.56 -0.81 -13.42
N GLU A 167 13.22 -0.37 -12.35
CA GLU A 167 13.69 -1.26 -11.28
C GLU A 167 12.52 -1.86 -10.51
N ALA A 168 11.50 -1.06 -10.14
CA ALA A 168 10.29 -1.54 -9.48
C ALA A 168 9.58 -2.60 -10.31
N LYS A 169 9.43 -2.39 -11.63
CA LYS A 169 8.86 -3.36 -12.56
C LYS A 169 9.65 -4.67 -12.56
N SER A 170 10.98 -4.60 -12.73
CA SER A 170 11.85 -5.78 -12.69
C SER A 170 11.77 -6.50 -11.33
N LEU A 171 11.69 -5.77 -10.23
CA LEU A 171 11.56 -6.32 -8.88
C LEU A 171 10.21 -7.02 -8.67
N MET A 172 9.10 -6.45 -9.14
CA MET A 172 7.77 -7.06 -9.05
C MET A 172 7.69 -8.32 -9.90
N GLU A 173 8.11 -8.26 -11.16
CA GLU A 173 8.07 -9.37 -12.12
C GLU A 173 8.86 -10.60 -11.62
N ASN A 174 9.98 -10.37 -10.93
CA ASN A 174 10.91 -11.43 -10.54
C ASN A 174 10.88 -11.75 -9.03
N CYS A 175 9.92 -11.21 -8.27
CA CYS A 175 9.79 -11.58 -6.86
C CYS A 175 9.13 -12.96 -6.69
N LYS A 176 9.34 -13.57 -5.54
CA LYS A 176 8.59 -14.76 -5.10
C LYS A 176 7.14 -14.42 -4.79
N ALA A 177 6.93 -13.31 -4.08
CA ALA A 177 5.63 -12.69 -3.88
C ALA A 177 5.79 -11.22 -3.53
N PHE A 178 4.82 -10.41 -3.96
CA PHE A 178 4.67 -9.02 -3.56
C PHE A 178 3.89 -8.92 -2.25
N LEU A 179 4.40 -8.17 -1.28
CA LEU A 179 3.83 -8.01 0.06
C LEU A 179 3.31 -6.59 0.27
N PHE A 180 2.04 -6.47 0.63
CA PHE A 180 1.37 -5.20 0.94
C PHE A 180 0.52 -5.30 2.22
N PRO A 181 1.15 -5.42 3.40
CA PRO A 181 0.47 -5.62 4.68
C PRO A 181 -0.10 -4.31 5.26
N THR A 182 -0.76 -3.49 4.44
CA THR A 182 -1.31 -2.18 4.85
C THR A 182 -2.34 -2.26 5.99
N LEU A 183 -2.26 -1.35 6.96
CA LEU A 183 -3.25 -1.18 8.04
C LEU A 183 -4.44 -0.32 7.62
N TYR A 184 -4.29 0.51 6.58
CA TYR A 184 -5.34 1.34 6.02
C TYR A 184 -4.94 1.84 4.63
N GLU A 185 -5.81 1.67 3.65
CA GLU A 185 -5.57 2.08 2.27
C GLU A 185 -6.89 2.32 1.55
N GLY A 186 -6.98 3.40 0.76
CA GLY A 186 -8.17 3.73 -0.01
C GLY A 186 -8.31 2.96 -1.32
N PHE A 187 -7.22 2.39 -1.84
CA PHE A 187 -7.23 1.60 -3.07
C PHE A 187 -6.08 0.58 -3.14
N GLY A 188 -4.86 1.06 -2.90
CA GLY A 188 -3.64 0.28 -3.06
C GLY A 188 -3.27 0.17 -4.53
N ILE A 189 -2.55 1.14 -5.07
CA ILE A 189 -2.02 1.04 -6.44
C ILE A 189 -0.86 0.03 -6.55
N PRO A 190 0.07 -0.06 -5.56
CA PRO A 190 1.21 -0.97 -5.63
C PRO A 190 0.91 -2.46 -5.89
N PRO A 191 -0.07 -3.11 -5.23
CA PRO A 191 -0.38 -4.50 -5.56
C PRO A 191 -1.00 -4.65 -6.95
N LEU A 192 -1.75 -3.67 -7.43
CA LEU A 192 -2.32 -3.66 -8.79
C LEU A 192 -1.19 -3.57 -9.83
N GLU A 193 -0.18 -2.72 -9.60
CA GLU A 193 1.03 -2.67 -10.41
C GLU A 193 1.78 -4.01 -10.39
N ALA A 194 1.91 -4.65 -9.23
CA ALA A 194 2.58 -5.94 -9.10
C ALA A 194 1.87 -7.03 -9.91
N ILE A 195 0.53 -7.13 -9.82
CA ILE A 195 -0.27 -8.04 -10.65
C ILE A 195 -0.06 -7.73 -12.14
N ALA A 196 -0.15 -6.46 -12.53
CA ALA A 196 0.02 -6.04 -13.92
C ALA A 196 1.43 -6.31 -14.48
N CYS A 197 2.45 -6.30 -13.63
CA CYS A 197 3.82 -6.65 -13.99
C CYS A 197 4.07 -8.16 -14.03
N GLY A 198 3.09 -8.99 -13.69
CA GLY A 198 3.22 -10.45 -13.70
C GLY A 198 3.88 -11.01 -12.44
N ALA A 199 3.79 -10.32 -11.30
CA ALA A 199 4.26 -10.86 -10.02
C ALA A 199 3.60 -12.24 -9.79
N PRO A 200 4.38 -13.31 -9.53
CA PRO A 200 3.84 -14.68 -9.42
C PRO A 200 2.77 -14.83 -8.32
N ARG A 201 2.85 -14.02 -7.27
CA ARG A 201 1.96 -14.04 -6.13
C ARG A 201 1.88 -12.65 -5.50
N VAL A 202 0.69 -12.25 -5.07
CA VAL A 202 0.46 -10.97 -4.39
C VAL A 202 -0.27 -11.21 -3.09
N MET A 203 0.28 -10.70 -1.99
CA MET A 203 -0.28 -10.82 -0.64
C MET A 203 -0.62 -9.42 -0.12
N VAL A 204 -1.89 -9.20 0.20
CA VAL A 204 -2.42 -7.93 0.69
C VAL A 204 -3.07 -8.13 2.05
N SER A 205 -3.23 -7.07 2.83
CA SER A 205 -4.03 -7.16 4.07
C SER A 205 -5.48 -7.55 3.81
N ASN A 206 -6.06 -8.31 4.73
CA ASN A 206 -7.48 -8.64 4.75
C ASN A 206 -8.35 -7.45 5.21
N THR A 207 -8.40 -6.39 4.42
CA THR A 207 -9.25 -5.21 4.67
C THR A 207 -10.40 -5.14 3.67
N PRO A 208 -11.50 -4.44 3.97
CA PRO A 208 -12.61 -4.28 3.03
C PRO A 208 -12.18 -3.72 1.67
N CYS A 209 -11.30 -2.72 1.67
CA CYS A 209 -10.74 -2.14 0.44
C CYS A 209 -9.95 -3.17 -0.38
N MET A 210 -9.03 -3.91 0.24
CA MET A 210 -8.23 -4.90 -0.50
C MET A 210 -9.11 -6.03 -1.04
N ARG A 211 -10.14 -6.44 -0.30
CA ARG A 211 -11.13 -7.43 -0.78
C ARG A 211 -11.91 -6.92 -1.98
N GLU A 212 -12.34 -5.66 -1.94
CA GLU A 212 -13.05 -4.99 -3.04
C GLU A 212 -12.20 -4.94 -4.31
N ILE A 213 -10.94 -4.52 -4.19
CA ILE A 213 -10.08 -4.28 -5.37
C ILE A 213 -9.50 -5.58 -5.94
N TYR A 214 -9.11 -6.54 -5.09
CA TYR A 214 -8.31 -7.68 -5.53
C TYR A 214 -9.09 -8.99 -5.66
N GLY A 215 -10.21 -9.17 -4.95
CA GLY A 215 -11.03 -10.37 -5.06
C GLY A 215 -10.21 -11.67 -4.97
N SER A 216 -10.26 -12.51 -6.01
CA SER A 216 -9.51 -13.76 -6.12
C SER A 216 -8.04 -13.62 -6.56
N HIS A 217 -7.59 -12.42 -6.94
CA HIS A 217 -6.27 -12.19 -7.53
C HIS A 217 -5.17 -11.91 -6.50
N ALA A 218 -5.46 -12.02 -5.21
CA ALA A 218 -4.50 -11.86 -4.14
C ALA A 218 -4.78 -12.82 -2.98
N ASP A 219 -3.74 -13.10 -2.21
CA ASP A 219 -3.86 -13.75 -0.92
C ASP A 219 -3.98 -12.71 0.19
N TYR A 220 -4.70 -13.07 1.25
CA TYR A 220 -5.11 -12.15 2.30
C TYR A 220 -4.42 -12.44 3.63
N ILE A 221 -3.78 -11.41 4.16
CA ILE A 221 -3.10 -11.40 5.46
C ILE A 221 -4.08 -10.83 6.50
N ASP A 222 -4.57 -11.67 7.41
CA ASP A 222 -5.33 -11.18 8.56
C ASP A 222 -4.37 -10.62 9.62
N LEU A 223 -4.22 -9.30 9.67
CA LEU A 223 -3.27 -8.65 10.59
C LEU A 223 -3.67 -8.77 12.07
N SER A 224 -4.89 -9.21 12.39
CA SER A 224 -5.32 -9.44 13.77
C SER A 224 -4.78 -10.74 14.36
N THR A 225 -4.50 -11.74 13.51
CA THR A 225 -3.98 -13.06 13.91
C THR A 225 -2.60 -13.37 13.32
N ASN A 226 -2.22 -12.75 12.22
CA ASN A 226 -0.94 -12.91 11.56
C ASN A 226 -0.07 -11.66 11.77
N HIS A 227 0.88 -11.77 12.70
CA HIS A 227 1.78 -10.67 13.06
C HIS A 227 3.12 -10.68 12.31
N GLY A 228 3.29 -11.49 11.26
CA GLY A 228 4.53 -11.53 10.49
C GLY A 228 4.84 -12.93 9.97
N SER A 229 3.94 -13.51 9.19
CA SER A 229 4.15 -14.78 8.51
C SER A 229 3.65 -14.71 7.07
N VAL A 230 4.49 -15.15 6.13
CA VAL A 230 4.13 -15.27 4.71
C VAL A 230 3.47 -16.62 4.36
N ASP A 231 3.38 -17.54 5.32
CA ASP A 231 2.78 -18.87 5.11
C ASP A 231 1.32 -18.93 5.54
N HIS A 232 0.94 -18.14 6.55
CA HIS A 232 -0.40 -18.13 7.11
C HIS A 232 -1.26 -17.04 6.46
N VAL A 233 -1.62 -17.26 5.20
CA VAL A 233 -2.49 -16.36 4.42
C VAL A 233 -3.72 -17.10 3.93
N THR A 234 -4.83 -16.37 3.75
CA THR A 234 -6.06 -16.92 3.19
C THR A 234 -6.06 -16.69 1.68
N PRO A 235 -6.10 -17.73 0.84
CA PRO A 235 -6.16 -17.53 -0.60
C PRO A 235 -7.40 -16.74 -1.02
N GLY A 236 -7.23 -15.90 -2.05
CA GLY A 236 -8.36 -15.36 -2.78
C GLY A 236 -9.20 -16.49 -3.36
N ARG A 237 -10.53 -16.36 -3.28
CA ARG A 237 -11.47 -17.28 -3.92
C ARG A 237 -12.47 -16.47 -4.72
N ASP A 238 -12.86 -16.97 -5.88
CA ASP A 238 -13.97 -16.39 -6.62
C ASP A 238 -15.25 -16.58 -5.82
N ALA A 239 -16.07 -15.53 -5.71
CA ALA A 239 -17.38 -15.59 -5.06
C ALA A 239 -18.31 -16.63 -5.74
N ALA A 240 -18.01 -17.03 -6.98
CA ALA A 240 -18.76 -18.02 -7.74
C ALA A 240 -18.50 -19.49 -7.34
N ALA A 241 -17.57 -19.77 -6.42
CA ALA A 241 -17.24 -21.12 -5.97
C ALA A 241 -17.91 -21.52 -4.63
N VAL A 242 -18.90 -20.76 -4.15
CA VAL A 242 -19.55 -20.96 -2.84
C VAL A 242 -21.09 -21.02 -2.96
N LEU A 243 -21.62 -21.35 -4.14
CA LEU A 243 -23.03 -21.75 -4.34
C LEU A 243 -23.07 -23.12 -5.03
#